data_AF-A0AAU7P630-F1
#
_entry.id   AF-A0AAU7P630-F1
#
_cell.length_a   1.000
_cell.length_b   1.000
_cell.length_c   1.000
_cell.angle_alpha   90.00
_cell.angle_beta   90.00
_cell.angle_gamma   90.00
#
_symmetry.space_group_name_H-M   'P 1'
#
loop_
_entity.id
_entity.type
_entity.pdbx_description
1 polymer ?
#
loop_
_entity_poly.entity_id
_entity_poly.type
_entity_poly.pdbx_seq_one_letter_code
_entity_poly.pdbx_strand_id
1 'polypeptide(L)'
;MLLIWVLLAYLALLGLDAAINEMDFRRSPDKGERYRLLPLPYKLCCWFGVIPLCVGMLFWHGALGVVVCIALAALQSACVRWYQKAGLLPRND
;
A
#
# COMPACT_ATOMS: atom_id res chain seq x y z
N MET A 1 -22.69 -15.67 -1.30
CA MET A 1 -21.44 -16.41 -0.95
C MET A 1 -20.18 -15.72 -1.45
N LEU A 2 -20.01 -15.44 -2.74
CA LEU A 2 -18.80 -14.78 -3.27
C LEU A 2 -18.50 -13.42 -2.60
N LEU A 3 -19.53 -12.59 -2.39
CA LEU A 3 -19.36 -11.27 -1.73
C LEU A 3 -18.75 -11.39 -0.33
N ILE A 4 -19.12 -12.40 0.44
CA ILE A 4 -18.57 -12.64 1.78
C ILE A 4 -17.08 -12.96 1.68
N TRP A 5 -16.69 -13.83 0.74
CA TRP A 5 -15.28 -14.18 0.51
C TRP A 5 -14.44 -12.98 0.05
N VAL A 6 -14.99 -12.15 -0.83
CA VAL A 6 -14.34 -10.90 -1.28
C VAL A 6 -14.13 -9.94 -0.12
N LEU A 7 -15.14 -9.75 0.74
CA LEU A 7 -15.03 -8.91 1.93
C LEU A 7 -14.01 -9.46 2.93
N LEU A 8 -14.02 -10.77 3.19
CA LEU A 8 -13.06 -11.41 4.09
C LEU A 8 -11.62 -11.27 3.56
N ALA A 9 -11.41 -11.46 2.25
CA ALA A 9 -10.10 -11.30 1.64
C ALA A 9 -9.62 -9.84 1.67
N TYR A 10 -10.51 -8.88 1.42
CA TYR A 10 -10.21 -7.47 1.55
C TYR A 10 -9.75 -7.11 2.97
N LEU A 11 -10.51 -7.54 3.99
CA LEU A 11 -10.15 -7.32 5.39
C LEU A 11 -8.86 -8.04 5.79
N ALA A 12 -8.63 -9.26 5.29
CA ALA A 12 -7.41 -10.01 5.52
C ALA A 12 -6.18 -9.30 4.92
N LEU A 13 -6.30 -8.77 3.70
CA LEU A 13 -5.21 -8.01 3.05
C LEU A 13 -4.94 -6.69 3.76
N LEU A 14 -5.97 -5.98 4.23
CA LEU A 14 -5.80 -4.80 5.09
C LEU A 14 -5.08 -5.14 6.40
N GLY A 15 -5.49 -6.23 7.06
CA GLY A 15 -4.84 -6.70 8.29
C GLY A 15 -3.39 -7.10 8.06
N LEU A 16 -3.11 -7.77 6.93
CA LEU A 16 -1.74 -8.14 6.55
C LEU A 16 -0.87 -6.91 6.26
N ASP A 17 -1.39 -5.94 5.51
CA ASP A 17 -0.68 -4.67 5.26
C ASP A 17 -0.38 -3.94 6.57
N ALA A 18 -1.36 -3.84 7.48
CA ALA A 18 -1.16 -3.23 8.79
C ALA A 18 -0.09 -3.97 9.62
N ALA A 19 -0.12 -5.30 9.63
CA ALA A 19 0.85 -6.12 10.37
C ALA A 19 2.27 -5.98 9.80
N ILE A 20 2.42 -6.02 8.47
CA ILE A 20 3.70 -5.81 7.79
C ILE A 20 4.24 -4.41 8.11
N ASN A 21 3.39 -3.39 8.00
CA ASN A 21 3.75 -2.01 8.32
C ASN A 21 4.19 -1.88 9.79
N GLU A 22 3.46 -2.48 10.73
CA GLU A 22 3.83 -2.44 12.14
C GLU A 22 5.17 -3.14 12.41
N MET A 23 5.40 -4.31 11.81
CA MET A 23 6.68 -5.02 11.90
C MET A 23 7.83 -4.17 11.35
N ASP A 24 7.62 -3.52 10.20
CA ASP A 24 8.61 -2.65 9.57
C ASP A 24 8.88 -1.39 10.40
N PHE A 25 7.86 -0.80 11.00
CA PHE A 25 8.00 0.37 11.87
C PHE A 25 8.72 0.03 13.18
N ARG A 26 8.50 -1.16 13.73
CA ARG A 26 9.26 -1.65 14.90
C ARG A 26 10.74 -1.85 14.55
N ARG A 27 11.06 -2.30 13.33
CA ARG A 27 12.44 -2.49 12.86
C ARG A 27 13.11 -1.19 12.43
N SER A 28 12.34 -0.22 11.95
CA SER A 28 12.85 1.05 11.44
C SER A 28 11.87 2.17 11.82
N PRO A 29 12.01 2.75 13.03
CA PRO A 29 11.08 3.77 13.53
C PRO A 29 10.97 4.98 12.59
N ASP A 30 12.07 5.37 11.94
CA ASP A 30 12.09 6.45 10.94
C ASP A 30 11.13 6.21 9.76
N LYS A 31 10.88 4.95 9.37
CA LYS A 31 9.86 4.63 8.36
C LYS A 31 8.46 4.91 8.89
N GLY A 32 8.20 4.57 10.16
CA GLY A 32 6.92 4.81 10.82
C GLY A 32 6.61 6.30 10.98
N GLU A 33 7.60 7.12 11.33
CA GLU A 33 7.43 8.57 11.40
C GLU A 33 7.08 9.18 10.03
N ARG A 34 7.82 8.78 8.98
CA ARG A 34 7.51 9.20 7.61
C ARG A 34 6.12 8.77 7.17
N TYR A 35 5.72 7.54 7.49
CA TYR A 35 4.38 7.05 7.18
C TYR A 35 3.28 7.81 7.95
N ARG A 36 3.53 8.21 9.19
CA ARG A 36 2.60 9.05 9.96
C ARG A 36 2.40 10.42 9.32
N LEU A 37 3.48 11.05 8.84
CA LEU A 37 3.44 12.34 8.15
C LEU A 37 2.84 12.26 6.74
N LEU A 38 2.80 11.08 6.14
CA LEU A 38 2.25 10.89 4.80
C LEU A 38 0.78 11.33 4.73
N PRO A 39 0.40 12.18 3.76
CA PRO A 39 -0.96 12.67 3.63
C PRO A 39 -1.96 11.52 3.43
N LEU A 40 -3.16 11.70 4.00
CA LEU A 40 -4.24 10.72 3.93
C LEU A 40 -4.55 10.21 2.51
N PRO A 41 -4.51 11.03 1.43
CA PRO A 41 -4.77 10.55 0.07
C PRO A 41 -3.88 9.37 -0.36
N TYR A 42 -2.60 9.35 0.02
CA TYR A 42 -1.70 8.24 -0.33
C TYR A 42 -2.09 6.94 0.38
N LYS A 43 -2.54 7.04 1.63
CA LYS A 43 -3.03 5.90 2.41
C LYS A 43 -4.34 5.37 1.83
N LEU A 44 -5.25 6.28 1.46
CA LEU A 44 -6.50 5.93 0.78
C LEU A 44 -6.26 5.28 -0.59
N CYS A 45 -5.28 5.74 -1.36
CA CYS A 45 -4.90 5.08 -2.61
C CYS A 45 -4.43 3.65 -2.40
N CYS A 46 -3.72 3.36 -1.30
CA CYS A 46 -3.38 2.00 -0.93
C CYS A 46 -4.64 1.19 -0.58
N TRP A 47 -5.42 1.68 0.38
CA TRP A 47 -6.54 0.94 0.97
C TRP A 47 -7.72 0.74 0.01
N PHE A 48 -8.04 1.73 -0.81
CA PHE A 48 -9.19 1.71 -1.72
C PHE A 48 -8.83 1.60 -3.20
N GLY A 49 -7.54 1.66 -3.54
CA GLY A 49 -7.06 1.44 -4.91
C GLY A 49 -6.34 0.10 -5.02
N VAL A 50 -5.18 -0.01 -4.37
CA VAL A 50 -4.29 -1.17 -4.52
C VAL A 50 -4.87 -2.43 -3.89
N ILE A 51 -5.36 -2.38 -2.66
CA ILE A 51 -5.90 -3.57 -1.98
C ILE A 51 -7.11 -4.17 -2.72
N PRO A 52 -8.09 -3.37 -3.20
CA PRO A 52 -9.17 -3.90 -4.04
C PRO A 52 -8.68 -4.55 -5.33
N LEU A 53 -7.62 -4.02 -5.96
CA LEU A 53 -7.01 -4.66 -7.13
C LEU A 53 -6.39 -6.02 -6.78
N CYS A 54 -5.74 -6.15 -5.62
CA CYS A 54 -5.24 -7.43 -5.11
C CYS A 54 -6.37 -8.44 -4.90
N VAL A 55 -7.50 -8.02 -4.32
CA VAL A 55 -8.69 -8.87 -4.18
C VAL A 55 -9.23 -9.28 -5.55
N GLY A 56 -9.31 -8.34 -6.49
CA GLY A 56 -9.71 -8.60 -7.88
C GLY A 56 -8.81 -9.65 -8.55
N MET A 57 -7.50 -9.56 -8.35
CA MET A 57 -6.51 -10.52 -8.85
C MET A 57 -6.76 -11.93 -8.29
N LEU A 58 -7.05 -12.05 -6.99
CA LEU A 58 -7.25 -13.34 -6.32
C LEU A 58 -8.52 -14.06 -6.78
N PHE A 59 -9.62 -13.34 -6.98
CA PHE A 59 -10.93 -13.95 -7.22
C PHE A 59 -11.39 -13.94 -8.69
N TRP A 60 -10.88 -13.02 -9.52
CA TRP A 60 -11.35 -12.88 -10.90
C TRP A 60 -10.30 -13.26 -11.93
N HIS A 61 -9.11 -12.64 -11.89
CA HIS A 61 -8.15 -12.85 -12.96
C HIS A 61 -6.71 -12.62 -12.50
N GLY A 62 -5.90 -13.69 -12.52
CA GLY A 62 -4.47 -13.60 -12.20
C GLY A 62 -3.66 -12.67 -13.12
N ALA A 63 -4.18 -12.37 -14.31
CA ALA A 63 -3.57 -11.40 -15.23
C ALA A 63 -3.57 -9.97 -14.68
N LEU A 64 -4.41 -9.68 -13.67
CA LEU A 64 -4.35 -8.42 -12.93
C LEU A 64 -3.08 -8.28 -12.09
N GLY A 65 -2.27 -9.33 -11.94
CA GLY A 65 -1.00 -9.26 -11.21
C GLY A 65 -0.04 -8.21 -11.74
N VAL A 66 0.07 -8.07 -13.06
CA VAL A 66 0.90 -7.01 -13.67
C VAL A 66 0.35 -5.63 -13.32
N VAL A 67 -0.98 -5.46 -13.35
CA VAL A 67 -1.65 -4.21 -12.99
C VAL A 67 -1.44 -3.86 -11.51
N VAL A 68 -1.53 -4.84 -10.62
CA VAL A 68 -1.25 -4.70 -9.18
C VAL A 68 0.20 -4.24 -8.96
N CYS A 69 1.17 -4.90 -9.61
CA CYS A 69 2.58 -4.51 -9.52
C CYS A 69 2.82 -3.08 -10.01
N ILE A 70 2.21 -2.67 -11.12
CA ILE A 70 2.32 -1.30 -11.65
C ILE A 70 1.70 -0.30 -10.67
N ALA A 71 0.51 -0.58 -10.14
CA ALA A 71 -0.17 0.30 -9.19
C ALA A 71 0.64 0.47 -7.89
N LEU A 72 1.21 -0.61 -7.36
CA LEU A 72 2.11 -0.60 -6.22
C LEU A 72 3.35 0.25 -6.49
N ALA A 73 4.04 0.01 -7.62
CA ALA A 73 5.24 0.75 -8.00
C ALA A 73 4.95 2.26 -8.18
N ALA A 74 3.82 2.60 -8.80
CA ALA A 74 3.39 3.98 -8.98
C ALA A 74 3.10 4.67 -7.64
N LEU A 75 2.36 4.01 -6.75
CA LEU A 75 2.06 4.54 -5.41
C LEU A 75 3.33 4.71 -4.58
N GLN A 76 4.20 3.71 -4.57
CA GLN A 76 5.48 3.78 -3.86
C GLN A 76 6.35 4.92 -4.39
N SER A 77 6.44 5.08 -5.72
CA SER A 77 7.15 6.19 -6.35
C SER A 77 6.56 7.54 -5.96
N ALA A 78 5.23 7.65 -5.91
CA ALA A 78 4.56 8.88 -5.49
C ALA A 78 4.85 9.21 -4.02
N CYS A 79 4.84 8.21 -3.12
CA CYS A 79 5.21 8.37 -1.72
C CYS A 79 6.68 8.82 -1.57
N VAL A 80 7.62 8.17 -2.29
CA VAL A 80 9.04 8.54 -2.26
C VAL A 80 9.25 9.97 -2.75
N ARG A 81 8.63 10.36 -3.87
CA ARG A 81 8.69 11.72 -4.39
C ARG A 81 8.14 12.74 -3.40
N TRP A 82 7.06 12.39 -2.68
CA TRP A 82 6.52 13.24 -1.64
C TRP A 82 7.48 13.36 -0.45
N TYR A 83 8.06 12.26 0.03
CA TYR A 83 9.06 12.27 1.09
C TYR A 83 10.29 13.12 0.75
N GLN A 84 10.79 13.02 -0.48
CA GLN A 84 11.90 13.86 -0.95
C GLN A 84 11.51 15.35 -0.95
N LYS A 85 10.33 15.70 -1.44
CA LYS A 85 9.83 17.09 -1.41
C LYS A 85 9.64 17.62 0.01
N ALA A 86 9.28 16.75 0.95
CA ALA A 86 9.11 17.10 2.36
C ALA A 86 10.43 17.13 3.15
N GLY A 87 11.59 16.84 2.52
CA GLY A 87 12.89 16.79 3.19
C GLY A 87 13.08 15.58 4.11
N LEU A 88 12.24 14.54 3.96
CA LEU A 88 12.25 13.32 4.79
C LEU A 88 13.13 12.19 4.22
N LEU A 89 13.66 12.39 3.01
CA LEU A 89 14.60 11.47 2.34
C LEU A 89 15.65 12.29 1.60
N PRO A 90 16.91 11.81 1.51
CA PRO A 90 17.90 12.37 0.60
C PRO A 90 17.34 12.39 -0.81
N ARG A 91 17.57 13.50 -1.51
CA ARG A 91 17.24 13.62 -2.91
C ARG A 91 18.38 12.93 -3.68
N ASN A 92 18.00 11.99 -4.55
CA ASN A 92 18.94 11.32 -5.45
C ASN A 92 18.92 12.11 -6.77
N ASP A 93 19.41 13.34 -6.73
CA ASP A 93 19.66 14.22 -7.88
C ASP A 93 21.11 14.13 -8.36
#